data_AF-A0A0Q8YNI2-F1
#
_entry.id   AF-A0A0Q8YNI2-F1
#
_cell.length_a   1.000
_cell.length_b   1.000
_cell.length_c   1.000
_cell.angle_alpha   90.00
_cell.angle_beta   90.00
_cell.angle_gamma   90.00
#
_symmetry.space_group_name_H-M   'P 1'
#
loop_
_entity.id
_entity.type
_entity.pdbx_description
1 polymer ?
#
loop_
_entity_poly.entity_id
_entity_poly.type
_entity_poly.pdbx_seq_one_letter_code
_entity_poly.pdbx_strand_id
1 'polypeptide(L)'
;MEALLGYEWRSRLTAGWLIGVDRREQFRARIGDLLLASEVCYSGGAYCFALARFGTHADAEILTAYLDRYLPCTDLHYDQPAALGALLRFDALLGTRHADRFTEPDGLWDEWVTGVGRLGYPSYTPAEQRRWTDLQCEFANGWTRP
;
A
#
# COMPACT_ATOMS: atom_id res chain seq x y z
N MET A 1 -11.60 12.33 11.50
CA MET A 1 -10.94 11.68 10.36
C MET A 1 -10.74 12.64 9.21
N GLU A 2 -11.81 13.23 8.65
CA GLU A 2 -11.69 14.24 7.56
C GLU A 2 -10.71 15.37 7.86
N ALA A 3 -10.80 15.97 9.05
CA ALA A 3 -9.86 17.01 9.46
C ALA A 3 -8.41 16.53 9.33
N LEU A 4 -8.06 15.38 9.91
CA LEU A 4 -6.70 14.83 9.85
C LEU A 4 -6.23 14.51 8.43
N LEU A 5 -7.13 14.05 7.55
CA LEU A 5 -6.83 13.78 6.14
C LEU A 5 -6.63 15.05 5.30
N GLY A 6 -7.04 16.22 5.81
CA GLY A 6 -6.89 17.51 5.14
C GLY A 6 -5.58 18.25 5.44
N TYR A 7 -4.78 17.79 6.41
CA TYR A 7 -3.59 18.49 6.89
C TYR A 7 -2.29 17.85 6.36
N GLU A 8 -1.16 18.11 7.05
CA GLU A 8 0.17 17.61 6.70
C GLU A 8 0.31 16.08 6.83
N TRP A 9 1.44 15.57 6.35
CA TRP A 9 1.70 14.14 6.27
C TRP A 9 1.58 13.40 7.62
N ARG A 10 1.90 14.05 8.75
CA ARG A 10 1.80 13.42 10.08
C ARG A 10 0.34 13.16 10.44
N SER A 11 -0.52 14.16 10.32
CA SER A 11 -1.96 14.00 10.52
C SER A 11 -2.55 12.93 9.59
N ARG A 12 -2.14 12.94 8.32
CA ARG A 12 -2.55 11.96 7.31
C ARG A 12 -2.08 10.53 7.63
N LEU A 13 -0.84 10.38 8.08
CA LEU A 13 -0.27 9.11 8.52
C LEU A 13 -1.06 8.56 9.71
N THR A 14 -1.28 9.37 10.75
CA THR A 14 -2.07 8.98 11.93
C THR A 14 -3.49 8.59 11.53
N ALA A 15 -4.12 9.35 10.64
CA ALA A 15 -5.43 9.04 10.09
C ALA A 15 -5.47 7.66 9.41
N GLY A 16 -4.52 7.36 8.53
CA GLY A 16 -4.45 6.06 7.85
C GLY A 16 -4.38 4.89 8.82
N TRP A 17 -3.54 4.99 9.85
CA TRP A 17 -3.45 3.97 10.89
C TRP A 17 -4.77 3.80 11.67
N LEU A 18 -5.39 4.89 12.13
CA LEU A 18 -6.66 4.83 12.86
C LEU A 18 -7.79 4.22 12.00
N ILE A 19 -7.83 4.56 10.71
CA ILE A 19 -8.79 3.96 9.77
C ILE A 19 -8.57 2.45 9.67
N GLY A 20 -7.33 2.00 9.47
CA GLY A 20 -7.02 0.58 9.26
C GLY A 20 -7.21 -0.28 10.50
N VAL A 21 -6.87 0.24 11.69
CA VAL A 21 -7.07 -0.46 12.96
C VAL A 21 -8.56 -0.73 13.19
N ASP A 22 -9.39 0.30 13.02
CA ASP A 22 -10.84 0.24 13.29
C ASP A 22 -11.68 -0.13 12.06
N ARG A 23 -11.03 -0.46 10.93
CA ARG A 23 -11.67 -0.83 9.65
C ARG A 23 -12.76 0.16 9.20
N ARG A 24 -12.45 1.46 9.21
CA ARG A 24 -13.40 2.52 8.83
C ARG A 24 -13.56 2.66 7.31
N GLU A 25 -14.27 1.70 6.71
CA GLU A 25 -14.45 1.58 5.26
C GLU A 25 -15.08 2.81 4.58
N GLN A 26 -15.83 3.64 5.31
CA GLN A 26 -16.40 4.88 4.78
C GLN A 26 -15.33 5.86 4.25
N PHE A 27 -14.07 5.70 4.64
CA PHE A 27 -12.95 6.52 4.15
C PHE A 27 -12.22 5.92 2.95
N ARG A 28 -12.63 4.74 2.44
CA ARG A 28 -11.97 4.02 1.34
C ARG A 28 -11.70 4.92 0.12
N ALA A 29 -12.74 5.57 -0.39
CA ALA A 29 -12.62 6.46 -1.54
C ALA A 29 -11.61 7.58 -1.26
N ARG A 30 -11.73 8.23 -0.09
CA ARG A 30 -10.87 9.34 0.29
C ARG A 30 -9.39 8.95 0.42
N ILE A 31 -9.08 7.81 1.04
CA ILE A 31 -7.68 7.36 1.15
C ILE A 31 -7.14 6.85 -0.20
N GLY A 32 -7.99 6.31 -1.07
CA GLY A 32 -7.63 5.92 -2.43
C GLY A 32 -7.24 7.13 -3.28
N ASP A 33 -8.04 8.20 -3.24
CA ASP A 33 -7.72 9.45 -3.93
C ASP A 33 -6.40 10.04 -3.44
N LEU A 34 -6.18 10.05 -2.12
CA LEU A 34 -4.96 10.58 -1.51
C LEU A 34 -3.72 9.74 -1.86
N LEU A 35 -3.87 8.41 -1.90
CA LEU A 35 -2.82 7.49 -2.33
C LEU A 35 -2.44 7.75 -3.79
N LEU A 36 -3.44 7.82 -4.69
CA LEU A 36 -3.22 8.08 -6.11
C LEU A 36 -2.63 9.47 -6.40
N ALA A 37 -2.92 10.46 -5.56
CA ALA A 37 -2.37 11.80 -5.70
C ALA A 37 -0.90 11.87 -5.25
N SER A 38 -0.49 11.04 -4.27
CA SER A 38 0.89 10.98 -3.75
C SER A 38 1.51 12.34 -3.42
N GLU A 39 0.71 13.27 -2.89
CA GLU A 39 1.11 14.68 -2.70
C GLU A 39 2.06 14.90 -1.53
N VAL A 40 2.09 13.98 -0.57
CA VAL A 40 2.90 14.13 0.65
C VAL A 40 3.64 12.83 0.99
N CYS A 41 4.83 12.98 1.59
CA CYS A 41 5.67 11.85 1.96
C CYS A 41 5.11 11.03 3.13
N TYR A 42 5.51 9.77 3.24
CA TYR A 42 5.27 8.84 4.36
C TYR A 42 3.82 8.42 4.63
N SER A 43 2.80 9.12 4.11
CA SER A 43 1.41 8.78 4.41
C SER A 43 0.86 7.62 3.58
N GLY A 44 1.39 7.38 2.37
CA GLY A 44 0.83 6.38 1.47
C GLY A 44 0.91 4.97 2.03
N GLY A 45 1.99 4.61 2.74
CA GLY A 45 2.11 3.34 3.43
C GLY A 45 0.98 3.07 4.43
N ALA A 46 0.50 4.10 5.15
CA ALA A 46 -0.65 3.94 6.05
C ALA A 46 -1.98 3.80 5.30
N TYR A 47 -2.11 4.37 4.10
CA TYR A 47 -3.28 4.13 3.24
C TYR A 47 -3.27 2.71 2.68
N CYS A 48 -2.11 2.21 2.22
CA CYS A 48 -1.94 0.82 1.79
C CYS A 48 -2.28 -0.15 2.92
N PHE A 49 -1.84 0.13 4.15
CA PHE A 49 -2.23 -0.63 5.34
C PHE A 49 -3.75 -0.58 5.57
N ALA A 50 -4.38 0.60 5.55
CA ALA A 50 -5.81 0.73 5.75
C ALA A 50 -6.63 -0.04 4.70
N LEU A 51 -6.26 0.05 3.43
CA LEU A 51 -6.85 -0.74 2.36
C LEU A 51 -6.66 -2.24 2.63
N ALA A 52 -5.44 -2.68 2.96
CA ALA A 52 -5.13 -4.08 3.31
C ALA A 52 -6.00 -4.65 4.44
N ARG A 53 -6.52 -3.78 5.32
CA ARG A 53 -7.41 -4.12 6.43
C ARG A 53 -8.87 -4.28 6.02
N PHE A 54 -9.31 -3.60 4.96
CA PHE A 54 -10.67 -3.70 4.43
C PHE A 54 -10.88 -5.00 3.64
N GLY A 55 -9.92 -5.37 2.78
CA GLY A 55 -9.85 -6.72 2.21
C GLY A 55 -10.87 -7.03 1.12
N THR A 56 -11.30 -6.04 0.34
CA THR A 56 -12.28 -6.20 -0.75
C THR A 56 -11.63 -6.06 -2.12
N HIS A 57 -12.32 -6.51 -3.18
CA HIS A 57 -11.87 -6.31 -4.56
C HIS A 57 -11.66 -4.82 -4.92
N ALA A 58 -12.50 -3.93 -4.39
CA ALA A 58 -12.35 -2.49 -4.61
C ALA A 58 -11.03 -1.96 -4.04
N ASP A 59 -10.54 -2.54 -2.94
CA ASP A 59 -9.25 -2.16 -2.35
C ASP A 59 -8.09 -2.63 -3.25
N ALA A 60 -8.21 -3.82 -3.84
CA ALA A 60 -7.24 -4.33 -4.80
C ALA A 60 -7.17 -3.46 -6.07
N GLU A 61 -8.30 -2.98 -6.57
CA GLU A 61 -8.37 -2.05 -7.71
C GLU A 61 -7.65 -0.73 -7.42
N ILE A 62 -7.82 -0.15 -6.23
CA ILE A 62 -7.13 1.08 -5.82
C ILE A 62 -5.61 0.88 -5.78
N LEU A 63 -5.14 -0.20 -5.16
CA LEU A 63 -3.70 -0.52 -5.10
C LEU A 63 -3.12 -0.79 -6.48
N THR A 64 -3.88 -1.49 -7.33
CA THR A 64 -3.52 -1.80 -8.71
C THR A 64 -3.34 -0.52 -9.53
N ALA A 65 -4.28 0.43 -9.43
CA ALA A 65 -4.19 1.72 -10.11
C ALA A 65 -2.99 2.56 -9.63
N TYR A 66 -2.66 2.49 -8.33
CA TYR A 66 -1.47 3.13 -7.79
C TYR A 66 -0.18 2.53 -8.36
N LEU A 67 -0.07 1.21 -8.37
CA LEU A 67 1.11 0.51 -8.89
C LEU A 67 1.29 0.73 -10.40
N ASP A 68 0.22 0.72 -11.19
CA ASP A 68 0.25 1.08 -12.61
C ASP A 68 0.86 2.46 -12.84
N ARG A 69 0.54 3.41 -11.97
CA ARG A 69 0.99 4.79 -12.10
C ARG A 69 2.44 4.97 -11.70
N TYR A 70 2.88 4.32 -10.62
CA TYR A 70 4.14 4.67 -9.95
C TYR A 70 5.24 3.62 -10.05
N LEU A 71 4.97 2.37 -10.46
CA LEU A 71 6.05 1.42 -10.75
C LEU A 71 6.91 1.84 -11.96
N PRO A 72 6.36 2.36 -13.07
CA PRO A 72 7.18 2.81 -14.21
C PRO A 72 8.12 3.98 -13.86
N CYS A 73 7.85 4.71 -12.76
CA CYS A 73 8.69 5.81 -12.28
C CYS A 73 9.88 5.26 -11.49
N THR A 74 10.87 4.73 -12.19
CA THR A 74 12.04 4.04 -11.61
C THR A 74 13.01 4.93 -10.83
N ASP A 75 12.79 6.25 -10.87
CA ASP A 75 13.49 7.27 -10.09
C ASP A 75 12.72 7.75 -8.85
N LEU A 76 11.48 7.26 -8.65
CA LEU A 76 10.63 7.63 -7.51
C LEU A 76 10.53 6.50 -6.50
N HIS A 77 10.99 6.78 -5.28
CA HIS A 77 10.84 5.91 -4.12
C HIS A 77 9.71 6.42 -3.21
N TYR A 78 8.47 6.03 -3.53
CA TYR A 78 7.28 6.34 -2.75
C TYR A 78 6.81 5.08 -2.00
N ASP A 79 5.51 4.80 -2.02
CA ASP A 79 4.87 3.74 -1.27
C ASP A 79 4.61 2.49 -2.14
N GLN A 80 5.28 2.36 -3.30
CA GLN A 80 5.20 1.16 -4.16
C GLN A 80 5.44 -0.14 -3.38
N PRO A 81 6.42 -0.24 -2.45
CA PRO A 81 6.60 -1.45 -1.66
C PRO A 81 5.41 -1.79 -0.77
N ALA A 82 4.83 -0.80 -0.09
CA ALA A 82 3.66 -1.01 0.75
C ALA A 82 2.42 -1.38 -0.08
N ALA A 83 2.25 -0.76 -1.25
CA ALA A 83 1.15 -1.05 -2.15
C ALA A 83 1.23 -2.48 -2.73
N LEU A 84 2.43 -2.92 -3.15
CA LEU A 84 2.62 -4.28 -3.63
C LEU A 84 2.39 -5.31 -2.52
N GLY A 85 2.92 -5.07 -1.31
CA GLY A 85 2.70 -5.97 -0.18
C GLY A 85 1.21 -6.15 0.16
N ALA A 86 0.45 -5.05 0.13
CA ALA A 86 -0.99 -5.07 0.30
C ALA A 86 -1.72 -5.84 -0.80
N LEU A 87 -1.34 -5.67 -2.07
CA LEU A 87 -1.96 -6.37 -3.19
C LEU A 87 -1.68 -7.88 -3.16
N LEU A 88 -0.43 -8.28 -2.86
CA LEU A 88 -0.04 -9.69 -2.70
C LEU A 88 -0.79 -10.37 -1.54
N ARG A 89 -1.06 -9.64 -0.45
CA ARG A 89 -1.90 -10.14 0.63
C ARG A 89 -3.33 -10.38 0.13
N PHE A 90 -3.89 -9.50 -0.69
CA PHE A 90 -5.23 -9.70 -1.25
C PHE A 90 -5.32 -10.88 -2.19
N ASP A 91 -4.33 -11.06 -3.07
CA ASP A 91 -4.28 -12.24 -3.94
C ASP A 91 -4.31 -13.54 -3.14
N ALA A 92 -3.56 -13.59 -2.03
CA ALA A 92 -3.60 -14.74 -1.12
C ALA A 92 -4.94 -14.89 -0.38
N LEU A 93 -5.59 -13.81 0.03
CA LEU A 93 -6.85 -13.84 0.80
C LEU A 93 -8.08 -14.11 -0.06
N LEU A 94 -8.13 -13.56 -1.28
CA LEU A 94 -9.27 -13.60 -2.19
C LEU A 94 -9.10 -14.65 -3.30
N GLY A 95 -7.94 -15.29 -3.40
CA GLY A 95 -7.64 -16.23 -4.48
C GLY A 95 -7.51 -15.55 -5.84
N THR A 96 -7.14 -14.27 -5.85
CA THR A 96 -6.93 -13.48 -7.06
C THR A 96 -5.46 -13.47 -7.47
N ARG A 97 -5.16 -12.84 -8.61
CA ARG A 97 -3.81 -12.75 -9.20
C ARG A 97 -3.54 -11.36 -9.80
N HIS A 98 -3.94 -10.32 -9.08
CA HIS A 98 -3.78 -8.93 -9.50
C HIS A 98 -2.30 -8.51 -9.55
N ALA A 99 -1.47 -9.04 -8.64
CA ALA A 99 -0.07 -8.72 -8.53
C ALA A 99 0.81 -9.37 -9.61
N ASP A 100 0.37 -10.50 -10.21
CA ASP A 100 1.16 -11.29 -11.18
C ASP A 100 1.82 -10.40 -12.23
N ARG A 101 1.04 -9.52 -12.87
CA ARG A 101 1.52 -8.63 -13.96
C ARG A 101 2.60 -7.63 -13.55
N PHE A 102 2.74 -7.34 -12.26
CA PHE A 102 3.78 -6.44 -11.74
C PHE A 102 5.04 -7.21 -11.36
N THR A 103 4.89 -8.48 -10.99
CA THR A 103 5.95 -9.34 -10.43
C THR A 103 6.41 -10.43 -11.39
N GLU A 104 6.04 -10.34 -12.67
CA GLU A 104 6.65 -11.17 -13.71
C GLU A 104 8.19 -10.98 -13.69
N PRO A 105 8.99 -12.04 -13.95
CA PRO A 105 10.43 -11.90 -14.02
C PRO A 105 10.84 -10.82 -15.01
N ASP A 106 11.77 -9.95 -14.61
CA ASP A 106 12.21 -8.79 -15.39
C ASP A 106 11.07 -7.78 -15.71
N GLY A 107 9.97 -7.85 -14.95
CA GLY A 107 8.81 -6.97 -15.09
C GLY A 107 8.94 -5.64 -14.34
N LEU A 108 7.81 -4.91 -14.24
CA LEU A 108 7.75 -3.55 -13.68
C LEU A 108 8.33 -3.44 -12.26
N TRP A 109 8.13 -4.46 -11.42
CA TRP A 109 8.71 -4.47 -10.08
C TRP A 109 10.24 -4.54 -10.11
N ASP A 110 10.81 -5.45 -10.90
CA ASP A 110 12.26 -5.65 -10.98
C ASP A 110 12.95 -4.44 -11.60
N GLU A 111 12.32 -3.82 -12.61
CA GLU A 111 12.77 -2.56 -13.21
C GLU A 111 12.78 -1.42 -12.17
N TRP A 112 11.71 -1.29 -11.40
CA TRP A 112 11.60 -0.29 -10.34
C TRP A 112 12.66 -0.50 -9.25
N VAL A 113 12.81 -1.74 -8.74
CA VAL A 113 13.84 -2.09 -7.73
C VAL A 113 15.24 -1.77 -8.25
N THR A 114 15.53 -2.09 -9.51
CA THR A 114 16.81 -1.77 -10.14
C THR A 114 17.03 -0.26 -10.23
N GLY A 115 16.00 0.50 -10.61
CA GLY A 115 16.05 1.96 -10.72
C GLY A 115 16.34 2.65 -9.39
N VAL A 116 15.53 2.39 -8.36
CA VAL A 116 15.70 2.99 -7.04
C VAL A 116 16.98 2.49 -6.36
N GLY A 117 17.43 1.27 -6.67
CA GLY A 117 18.71 0.75 -6.20
C GLY A 117 19.90 1.60 -6.67
N ARG A 118 19.86 2.15 -7.89
CA ARG A 118 20.89 3.09 -8.40
C ARG A 118 20.92 4.42 -7.62
N LEU A 119 19.83 4.77 -6.95
CA LEU A 119 19.71 5.94 -6.08
C LEU A 119 20.13 5.64 -4.63
N GLY A 120 20.53 4.41 -4.31
CA GLY A 120 21.00 3.99 -2.99
C GLY A 120 19.91 3.43 -2.05
N TYR A 121 18.70 3.18 -2.57
CA TYR A 121 17.66 2.49 -1.79
C TYR A 121 17.97 0.98 -1.66
N PRO A 122 17.51 0.32 -0.58
CA PRO A 122 17.71 -1.11 -0.42
C PRO A 122 16.97 -1.90 -1.52
N SER A 123 17.39 -3.12 -1.77
CA SER A 123 16.64 -4.04 -2.62
C SER A 123 15.35 -4.48 -1.92
N TYR A 124 14.30 -4.71 -2.70
CA TYR A 124 12.99 -5.12 -2.21
C TYR A 124 12.55 -6.42 -2.89
N THR A 125 12.18 -7.43 -2.10
CA THR A 125 11.51 -8.62 -2.65
C THR A 125 9.99 -8.56 -2.45
N PRO A 126 9.17 -9.06 -3.40
CA PRO A 126 7.73 -9.16 -3.23
C PRO A 126 7.33 -9.94 -1.97
N ALA A 127 8.05 -11.02 -1.66
CA ALA A 127 7.80 -11.85 -0.48
C ALA A 127 8.00 -11.08 0.83
N GLU A 128 9.03 -10.25 0.94
CA GLU A 128 9.26 -9.40 2.11
C GLU A 128 8.17 -8.33 2.25
N GLN A 129 7.73 -7.74 1.14
CA GLN A 129 6.66 -6.72 1.17
C GLN A 129 5.34 -7.33 1.68
N ARG A 130 4.96 -8.50 1.16
CA ARG A 130 3.79 -9.24 1.65
C ARG A 130 3.93 -9.54 3.14
N ARG A 131 5.09 -10.05 3.58
CA ARG A 131 5.33 -10.37 4.99
C ARG A 131 5.17 -9.14 5.90
N TRP A 132 5.68 -7.98 5.48
CA TRP A 132 5.53 -6.75 6.26
C TRP A 132 4.08 -6.31 6.40
N THR A 133 3.30 -6.35 5.31
CA THR A 133 1.86 -6.09 5.35
C THR A 133 1.13 -7.09 6.26
N ASP A 134 1.48 -8.37 6.18
CA ASP A 134 0.88 -9.42 7.01
C ASP A 134 1.09 -9.13 8.50
N LEU A 135 2.32 -8.79 8.90
CA LEU A 135 2.64 -8.43 10.29
C LEU A 135 1.83 -7.22 10.79
N GLN A 136 1.69 -6.18 9.98
CA GLN A 136 0.90 -5.00 10.35
C GLN A 136 -0.58 -5.34 10.53
N CYS A 137 -1.15 -6.12 9.60
CA CYS A 137 -2.54 -6.56 9.65
C CYS A 137 -2.82 -7.49 10.83
N GLU A 138 -1.90 -8.41 11.14
CA GLU A 138 -1.98 -9.32 12.28
C GLU A 138 -1.88 -8.58 13.61
N PHE A 139 -0.94 -7.64 13.72
CA PHE A 139 -0.84 -6.75 14.87
C PHE A 139 -2.18 -6.04 15.11
N ALA A 140 -2.76 -5.42 14.08
CA ALA A 140 -4.04 -4.72 14.19
C ALA A 140 -5.22 -5.65 14.57
N ASN A 141 -5.21 -6.92 14.14
CA ASN A 141 -6.22 -7.90 14.57
C ASN A 141 -6.16 -8.18 16.08
N GLY A 142 -5.00 -8.04 16.72
CA GLY A 142 -4.84 -8.21 18.17
C GLY A 142 -5.57 -7.14 18.99
N TRP A 143 -5.79 -5.96 18.42
CA TRP A 143 -6.49 -4.84 19.09
C TRP A 143 -8.01 -4.91 18.96
N THR A 144 -8.51 -5.73 18.03
CA THR A 144 -9.95 -5.89 17.77
C THR A 144 -10.54 -7.13 18.44
N ARG A 145 -9.75 -7.89 19.22
CA ARG A 145 -10.23 -9.03 20.00
C ARG A 145 -10.56 -8.55 21.44
N PRO A 146 -11.78 -8.82 21.96
CA PRO A 146 -12.14 -8.46 23.33
C PRO A 146 -11.30 -9.18 24.38
#